data_AF-A0A956YJ97-F1
#
_entry.id   AF-A0A956YJ97-F1
#
_cell.length_a   1.000
_cell.length_b   1.000
_cell.length_c   1.000
_cell.angle_alpha   90.00
_cell.angle_beta   90.00
_cell.angle_gamma   90.00
#
_symmetry.space_group_name_H-M   'P 1'
#
loop_
_entity.id
_entity.type
_entity.pdbx_description
1 polymer ?
#
loop_
_entity_poly.entity_id
_entity_poly.type
_entity_poly.pdbx_seq_one_letter_code
_entity_poly.pdbx_strand_id
1 'polypeptide(L)'
;MIDINYNRQEKQYEWIEPESGERFTFPAKQKHEAFRFAVSMLDSELYEAAERMIADHPQLERVTWRAVELVCANGIEVFPAPLGNVVAMVESSDGYGRYALEQHDAGHSCQCEHFTSLAAPLTQSGERYCKHLVAYRLYLRTRETRF
;
A
#
# COMPACT_ATOMS: atom_id res chain seq x y z
N MET A 1 5.81 13.94 0.91
CA MET A 1 4.99 13.13 1.83
C MET A 1 3.54 13.38 1.48
N ILE A 2 2.75 12.36 1.16
CA ILE A 2 1.35 12.54 0.78
C ILE A 2 0.51 12.04 1.94
N ASP A 3 0.19 12.96 2.86
CA ASP A 3 -0.63 12.66 4.03
C ASP A 3 -2.12 12.83 3.69
N ILE A 4 -2.74 11.74 3.22
CA ILE A 4 -4.16 11.69 2.91
C ILE A 4 -4.89 11.26 4.18
N ASN A 5 -5.53 12.21 4.86
CA ASN A 5 -6.27 11.94 6.09
C ASN A 5 -7.76 11.71 5.81
N TYR A 6 -8.36 10.77 6.54
CA TYR A 6 -9.82 10.58 6.50
C TYR A 6 -10.49 11.37 7.63
N ASN A 7 -11.15 12.48 7.30
CA ASN A 7 -11.97 13.21 8.24
C ASN A 7 -13.25 12.41 8.55
N ARG A 8 -13.29 11.82 9.75
CA ARG A 8 -14.42 10.98 10.18
C ARG A 8 -15.70 11.78 10.45
N GLN A 9 -15.58 13.05 10.84
CA GLN A 9 -16.74 13.90 11.14
C GLN A 9 -17.48 14.26 9.85
N GLU A 10 -16.72 14.71 8.84
CA GLU A 10 -17.25 15.12 7.52
C GLU A 10 -17.37 13.94 6.53
N LYS A 11 -16.90 12.75 6.92
CA LYS A 11 -16.90 11.52 6.10
C LYS A 11 -16.20 11.68 4.74
N GLN A 12 -15.16 12.50 4.67
CA GLN A 12 -14.41 12.79 3.45
C GLN A 12 -12.90 12.62 3.64
N TYR A 13 -12.18 12.42 2.54
CA TYR A 13 -10.72 12.49 2.56
C TYR A 13 -10.27 13.92 2.34
N GLU A 14 -9.22 14.30 3.07
CA GLU A 14 -8.60 15.61 3.05
C GLU A 14 -7.11 15.43 2.86
N TRP A 15 -6.52 16.31 2.06
CA TRP A 15 -5.07 16.46 1.98
C TRP A 15 -4.72 17.87 2.42
N ILE A 16 -3.71 18.01 3.26
CA ILE A 16 -3.18 19.30 3.69
C ILE A 16 -1.87 19.50 2.94
N GLU A 17 -1.81 20.53 2.11
CA GLU A 17 -0.59 20.89 1.40
C GLU A 17 0.50 21.26 2.42
N PRO A 18 1.65 20.56 2.41
CA PRO A 18 2.67 20.75 3.44
C PRO A 18 3.27 22.16 3.46
N GLU A 19 3.31 22.84 2.31
CA GLU A 19 3.97 24.15 2.17
C GLU A 19 3.04 25.32 2.52
N SER A 20 1.79 25.27 2.05
CA SER A 20 0.81 26.36 2.24
C SER A 20 -0.11 26.14 3.43
N GLY A 21 -0.25 24.89 3.90
CA GLY A 21 -1.28 24.47 4.86
C GLY A 21 -2.70 24.45 4.27
N GLU A 22 -2.85 24.66 2.96
CA GLU A 22 -4.15 24.64 2.30
C GLU A 22 -4.77 23.23 2.34
N ARG A 23 -6.07 23.17 2.61
CA ARG A 23 -6.81 21.92 2.72
C ARG A 23 -7.58 21.66 1.43
N PHE A 24 -7.25 20.55 0.79
CA PHE A 24 -7.95 20.06 -0.38
C PHE A 24 -8.92 18.95 0.02
N THR A 25 -10.14 19.01 -0.52
CA THR A 25 -11.17 17.98 -0.36
C THR A 25 -11.45 17.32 -1.70
N PHE A 26 -11.73 16.02 -1.67
CA PHE A 26 -11.92 15.24 -2.89
C PHE A 26 -13.40 14.87 -3.07
N PRO A 27 -14.02 15.20 -4.21
CA PRO A 27 -15.43 14.92 -4.44
C PRO A 27 -15.66 13.42 -4.65
N ALA A 28 -16.43 12.77 -3.78
CA ALA A 28 -16.98 11.44 -4.07
C ALA A 28 -18.23 11.12 -3.25
N LYS A 29 -19.06 10.20 -3.77
CA LYS A 29 -20.24 9.71 -3.05
C LYS A 29 -19.89 8.63 -2.04
N GLN A 30 -18.78 7.93 -2.26
CA GLN A 30 -18.32 6.83 -1.42
C GLN A 30 -16.87 7.05 -0.99
N LYS A 31 -16.55 6.62 0.25
CA LYS A 31 -15.22 6.77 0.85
C LYS A 31 -14.10 6.23 -0.04
N HIS A 32 -14.26 5.03 -0.59
CA HIS A 32 -13.22 4.39 -1.39
C HIS A 32 -12.99 5.11 -2.73
N GLU A 33 -14.03 5.66 -3.36
CA GLU A 33 -13.91 6.46 -4.57
C GLU A 33 -13.11 7.75 -4.30
N ALA A 34 -13.39 8.43 -3.18
CA ALA A 34 -12.63 9.62 -2.77
C ALA A 34 -11.15 9.31 -2.55
N PHE A 35 -10.83 8.18 -1.91
CA PHE A 35 -9.44 7.77 -1.72
C PHE A 35 -8.72 7.51 -3.05
N ARG A 36 -9.34 6.72 -3.93
CA ARG A 36 -8.77 6.41 -5.26
C ARG A 36 -8.53 7.69 -6.06
N PHE A 37 -9.48 8.60 -6.05
CA PHE A 37 -9.36 9.89 -6.72
C PHE A 37 -8.23 10.74 -6.12
N ALA A 38 -8.15 10.83 -4.79
CA ALA A 38 -7.07 11.55 -4.10
C ALA A 38 -5.69 10.99 -4.48
N VAL A 39 -5.54 9.66 -4.50
CA VAL A 39 -4.29 9.01 -4.92
C VAL A 39 -3.99 9.30 -6.39
N SER A 40 -4.97 9.24 -7.29
CA SER A 40 -4.74 9.56 -8.72
C SER A 40 -4.25 10.99 -8.96
N MET A 41 -4.66 11.94 -8.10
CA MET A 41 -4.27 13.35 -8.21
C MET A 41 -2.91 13.63 -7.57
N LEU A 42 -2.59 12.97 -6.46
CA LEU A 42 -1.40 13.26 -5.65
C LEU A 42 -0.22 12.34 -5.96
N ASP A 43 -0.48 11.11 -6.42
CA ASP A 43 0.52 10.09 -6.78
C ASP A 43 0.00 9.23 -7.94
N SER A 44 0.00 9.81 -9.15
CA SER A 44 -0.51 9.15 -10.36
C SER A 44 0.25 7.86 -10.68
N GLU A 45 1.55 7.79 -10.39
CA GLU A 45 2.38 6.59 -10.58
C GLU A 45 1.92 5.45 -9.67
N LEU A 46 1.67 5.74 -8.38
CA LEU A 46 1.11 4.76 -7.44
C LEU A 46 -0.29 4.32 -7.83
N TYR A 47 -1.14 5.25 -8.29
CA TYR A 47 -2.47 4.93 -8.80
C TYR A 47 -2.39 3.96 -9.99
N GLU A 48 -1.58 4.28 -11.00
CA GLU A 48 -1.39 3.43 -12.19
C GLU A 48 -0.76 2.07 -11.86
N ALA A 49 0.15 2.01 -10.89
CA ALA A 49 0.73 0.75 -10.43
C ALA A 49 -0.32 -0.14 -9.74
N ALA A 50 -1.20 0.46 -8.93
CA ALA A 50 -2.30 -0.25 -8.28
C ALA A 50 -3.30 -0.77 -9.32
N GLU A 51 -3.76 0.06 -10.25
CA GLU A 51 -4.71 -0.32 -11.30
C GLU A 51 -4.14 -1.46 -12.18
N ARG A 52 -2.86 -1.39 -12.57
CA ARG A 52 -2.20 -2.48 -13.32
C ARG A 52 -2.20 -3.80 -12.55
N MET A 53 -1.85 -3.77 -11.27
CA MET A 53 -1.87 -4.98 -10.44
C MET A 53 -3.27 -5.58 -10.34
N ILE A 54 -4.31 -4.74 -10.29
CA ILE A 54 -5.71 -5.17 -10.23
C ILE A 54 -6.15 -5.74 -11.58
N ALA A 55 -5.75 -5.12 -12.69
CA ALA A 55 -6.04 -5.64 -14.02
C ALA A 55 -5.42 -7.04 -14.24
N ASP A 56 -4.18 -7.24 -13.80
CA ASP A 56 -3.48 -8.52 -13.91
C ASP A 56 -4.04 -9.56 -12.93
N HIS A 57 -4.48 -9.13 -11.75
CA HIS A 57 -4.96 -9.98 -10.66
C HIS A 57 -6.22 -9.39 -9.98
N PRO A 58 -7.42 -9.52 -10.60
CA PRO A 58 -8.64 -8.87 -10.09
C PRO A 58 -9.02 -9.25 -8.66
N GLN A 59 -8.74 -10.48 -8.24
CA GLN A 59 -8.98 -10.95 -6.88
C GLN A 59 -8.15 -10.21 -5.81
N LEU A 60 -7.11 -9.48 -6.21
CA LEU A 60 -6.28 -8.69 -5.31
C LEU A 60 -6.84 -7.29 -5.06
N GLU A 61 -7.90 -6.84 -5.74
CA GLU A 61 -8.40 -5.45 -5.67
C GLU A 61 -8.49 -4.91 -4.23
N ARG A 62 -9.18 -5.64 -3.36
CA ARG A 62 -9.35 -5.23 -1.96
C ARG A 62 -8.01 -5.09 -1.25
N VAL A 63 -7.08 -6.00 -1.50
CA VAL A 63 -5.77 -6.05 -0.83
C VAL A 63 -4.85 -4.97 -1.37
N THR A 64 -4.91 -4.70 -2.68
CA THR A 64 -4.15 -3.65 -3.36
C THR A 64 -4.52 -2.28 -2.83
N TRP A 65 -5.82 -1.95 -2.70
CA TRP A 65 -6.19 -0.64 -2.16
C TRP A 65 -5.81 -0.47 -0.68
N ARG A 66 -5.81 -1.55 0.11
CA ARG A 66 -5.25 -1.52 1.48
C ARG A 66 -3.74 -1.35 1.50
N ALA A 67 -3.05 -1.87 0.50
CA ALA A 67 -1.62 -1.67 0.36
C ALA A 67 -1.26 -0.24 -0.03
N VAL A 68 -2.06 0.40 -0.89
CA VAL A 68 -1.91 1.83 -1.24
C VAL A 68 -2.03 2.71 0.01
N GLU A 69 -2.99 2.43 0.91
CA GLU A 69 -3.09 3.13 2.20
C GLU A 69 -1.76 3.07 3.00
N LEU A 70 -1.09 1.91 3.02
CA LEU A 70 0.20 1.74 3.71
C LEU A 70 1.34 2.50 3.03
N VAL A 71 1.38 2.54 1.69
CA VAL A 71 2.39 3.29 0.94
C VAL A 71 2.22 4.80 1.18
N CYS A 72 0.99 5.31 1.14
CA CYS A 72 0.69 6.72 1.42
C CYS A 72 1.08 7.10 2.86
N ALA A 73 0.79 6.23 3.83
CA ALA A 73 1.16 6.43 5.24
C ALA A 73 2.67 6.27 5.54
N ASN A 74 3.49 5.99 4.52
CA ASN A 74 4.93 5.70 4.68
C ASN A 74 5.22 4.56 5.66
N GLY A 75 4.31 3.60 5.79
CA GLY A 75 4.42 2.46 6.69
C GLY A 75 5.36 1.36 6.20
N ILE A 76 6.33 1.66 5.33
CA ILE A 76 7.23 0.68 4.70
C ILE A 76 8.67 1.15 4.91
N GLU A 77 9.43 0.36 5.66
CA GLU A 77 10.87 0.50 5.80
C GLU A 77 11.55 -0.58 4.95
N VAL A 78 12.20 -0.19 3.86
CA VAL A 78 12.98 -1.09 3.00
C VAL A 78 14.44 -1.06 3.43
N PHE A 79 15.06 -2.23 3.58
CA PHE A 79 16.46 -2.32 3.94
C PHE A 79 17.35 -2.35 2.68
N PRO A 80 18.36 -1.47 2.56
CA PRO A 80 19.27 -1.45 1.40
C PRO A 80 20.10 -2.73 1.25
N ALA A 81 20.39 -3.40 2.37
CA ALA A 81 20.96 -4.73 2.42
C ALA A 81 20.06 -5.59 3.34
N PRO A 82 19.68 -6.82 2.92
CA PRO A 82 18.83 -7.67 3.75
C PRO A 82 19.43 -7.96 5.12
N LEU A 83 18.61 -7.91 6.16
CA LEU A 83 18.98 -8.35 7.51
C LEU A 83 18.67 -9.85 7.63
N GLY A 84 19.64 -10.68 7.24
CA GLY A 84 19.40 -12.09 6.98
C GLY A 84 18.50 -12.23 5.75
N ASN A 85 17.31 -12.82 5.91
CA ASN A 85 16.32 -12.91 4.83
C ASN A 85 15.35 -11.72 4.79
N VAL A 86 15.38 -10.83 5.78
CA VAL A 86 14.41 -9.74 5.89
C VAL A 86 14.79 -8.59 4.96
N VAL A 87 13.90 -8.24 4.03
CA VAL A 87 14.10 -7.17 3.03
C VAL A 87 13.34 -5.88 3.34
N ALA A 88 12.27 -5.98 4.12
CA ALA A 88 11.50 -4.82 4.55
C ALA A 88 10.71 -5.10 5.83
N MET A 89 10.37 -4.03 6.55
CA MET A 89 9.41 -4.04 7.65
C MET A 89 8.22 -3.16 7.27
N VAL A 90 7.02 -3.74 7.31
CA VAL A 90 5.79 -3.03 6.96
C VAL A 90 4.91 -2.89 8.20
N GLU A 91 4.52 -1.66 8.52
CA GLU A 91 3.60 -1.34 9.62
C GLU A 91 2.20 -1.87 9.33
N SER A 92 1.51 -2.26 10.41
CA SER A 92 0.08 -2.53 10.34
C SER A 92 -0.69 -1.24 10.08
N SER A 93 -1.81 -1.34 9.37
CA SER A 93 -2.68 -0.20 9.03
C SER A 93 -3.35 0.47 10.24
N ASP A 94 -3.27 -0.14 11.43
CA ASP A 94 -3.75 0.42 12.71
C ASP A 94 -2.61 0.98 13.57
N GLY A 95 -1.36 0.92 13.10
CA GLY A 95 -0.18 1.35 13.84
C GLY A 95 0.29 0.39 14.93
N TYR A 96 -0.42 -0.72 15.17
CA TYR A 96 -0.07 -1.72 16.18
C TYR A 96 0.49 -2.98 15.52
N GLY A 97 1.80 -2.98 15.30
CA GLY A 97 2.56 -4.12 14.80
C GLY A 97 3.37 -3.78 13.54
N ARG A 98 4.54 -4.43 13.41
CA ARG A 98 5.38 -4.38 12.22
C ARG A 98 5.62 -5.81 11.76
N TYR A 99 5.46 -6.05 10.47
CA TYR A 99 5.61 -7.38 9.88
C TYR A 99 6.84 -7.41 8.99
N ALA A 100 7.69 -8.40 9.21
CA ALA A 100 8.82 -8.65 8.33
C ALA A 100 8.34 -9.21 6.99
N LEU A 101 8.92 -8.69 5.93
CA LEU A 101 8.93 -9.29 4.60
C LEU A 101 10.26 -9.97 4.39
N GLU A 102 10.20 -11.23 4.04
CA GLU A 102 11.38 -12.06 3.83
C GLU A 102 11.50 -12.45 2.37
N GLN A 103 12.73 -12.46 1.87
CA GLN A 103 13.09 -12.97 0.56
C GLN A 103 13.73 -14.35 0.70
N HIS A 104 13.30 -15.27 -0.15
CA HIS A 104 13.81 -16.64 -0.25
C HIS A 104 13.92 -17.04 -1.72
N ASP A 105 14.53 -18.20 -1.99
CA ASP A 105 14.68 -18.73 -3.36
C ASP A 105 13.34 -18.91 -4.09
N ALA A 106 12.27 -19.22 -3.34
CA ALA A 106 10.91 -19.39 -3.85
C ALA A 106 10.11 -18.09 -3.98
N GLY A 107 10.71 -16.92 -3.69
CA GLY A 107 10.07 -15.61 -3.77
C GLY A 107 9.98 -14.90 -2.42
N HIS A 108 8.93 -14.11 -2.23
CA HIS A 108 8.76 -13.29 -1.03
C HIS A 108 7.66 -13.84 -0.12
N SER A 109 7.87 -13.76 1.19
CA SER A 109 6.90 -14.14 2.22
C SER A 109 6.65 -12.98 3.18
N CYS A 110 5.54 -13.04 3.92
CA CYS A 110 5.21 -12.07 4.95
C CYS A 110 4.87 -12.78 6.25
N GLN A 111 5.37 -12.27 7.37
CA GLN A 111 5.09 -12.83 8.70
C GLN A 111 3.71 -12.44 9.26
N CYS A 112 2.89 -11.69 8.52
CA CYS A 112 1.57 -11.30 9.03
C CYS A 112 0.61 -12.50 9.11
N GLU A 113 -0.31 -12.45 10.08
CA GLU A 113 -1.27 -13.52 10.34
C GLU A 113 -2.08 -13.89 9.09
N HIS A 114 -2.50 -12.93 8.26
CA HIS A 114 -3.22 -13.21 7.02
C HIS A 114 -2.42 -14.09 6.05
N PHE A 115 -1.10 -13.91 5.99
CA PHE A 115 -0.25 -14.70 5.12
C PHE A 115 0.02 -16.08 5.71
N THR A 116 0.39 -16.14 7.00
CA THR A 116 0.78 -17.38 7.69
C THR A 116 -0.40 -18.31 7.97
N SER A 117 -1.59 -17.78 8.25
CA SER A 117 -2.85 -18.54 8.38
C SER A 117 -3.44 -18.99 7.04
N LEU A 118 -2.80 -18.65 5.92
CA LEU A 118 -3.26 -18.96 4.56
C LEU A 118 -4.60 -18.28 4.19
N ALA A 119 -4.99 -17.21 4.88
CA ALA A 119 -6.19 -16.42 4.60
C ALA A 119 -6.00 -15.39 3.46
N ALA A 120 -4.76 -15.02 3.15
CA ALA A 120 -4.45 -14.09 2.06
C ALA A 120 -4.76 -14.70 0.68
N PRO A 121 -5.29 -13.92 -0.28
CA PRO A 121 -5.65 -14.45 -1.59
C PRO A 121 -4.45 -14.92 -2.41
N LEU A 122 -4.74 -15.79 -3.37
CA LEU A 122 -3.78 -16.31 -4.34
C LEU A 122 -3.96 -15.63 -5.70
N THR A 123 -2.87 -15.37 -6.41
CA THR A 123 -2.90 -15.07 -7.85
C THR A 123 -3.32 -16.31 -8.65
N GLN A 124 -3.55 -16.14 -9.94
CA GLN A 124 -3.81 -17.26 -10.85
C GLN A 124 -2.61 -18.21 -10.95
N SER A 125 -1.39 -17.72 -10.73
CA SER A 125 -0.16 -18.53 -10.66
C SER A 125 0.04 -19.25 -9.32
N GLY A 126 -0.87 -19.06 -8.34
CA GLY A 126 -0.78 -19.69 -7.02
C GLY A 126 0.12 -18.97 -6.02
N GLU A 127 0.60 -17.76 -6.34
CA GLU A 127 1.36 -16.93 -5.41
C GLU A 127 0.44 -16.21 -4.42
N ARG A 128 0.84 -16.11 -3.15
CA ARG A 128 0.03 -15.51 -2.08
C ARG A 128 0.36 -14.05 -1.86
N TYR A 129 -0.66 -13.20 -1.68
CA TYR A 129 -0.48 -11.77 -1.47
C TYR A 129 -1.32 -11.25 -0.30
N CYS A 130 -0.63 -10.85 0.78
CA CYS A 130 -1.21 -10.00 1.81
C CYS A 130 -0.99 -8.52 1.46
N LYS A 131 -1.69 -7.61 2.15
CA LYS A 131 -1.55 -6.16 1.92
C LYS A 131 -0.12 -5.65 2.08
N HIS A 132 0.66 -6.23 2.99
CA HIS A 132 2.05 -5.80 3.23
C HIS A 132 2.97 -6.15 2.07
N LEU A 133 2.84 -7.37 1.53
CA LEU A 133 3.64 -7.80 0.38
C LEU A 133 3.28 -6.99 -0.87
N VAL A 134 1.99 -6.71 -1.07
CA VAL A 134 1.55 -5.82 -2.15
C VAL A 134 2.10 -4.41 -1.94
N ALA A 135 2.07 -3.89 -0.71
CA ALA A 135 2.55 -2.53 -0.40
C ALA A 135 4.04 -2.39 -0.71
N TYR A 136 4.84 -3.38 -0.32
CA TYR A 136 6.26 -3.44 -0.68
C TYR A 136 6.49 -3.46 -2.19
N ARG A 137 5.75 -4.28 -2.95
CA ARG A 137 5.89 -4.31 -4.41
C ARG A 137 5.48 -3.00 -5.09
N LEU A 138 4.41 -2.37 -4.61
CA LEU A 138 4.00 -1.05 -5.09
C LEU A 138 5.07 -0.01 -4.77
N TYR A 139 5.62 -0.03 -3.55
CA TYR A 139 6.70 0.88 -3.12
C TYR A 139 7.94 0.77 -4.00
N LEU A 140 8.43 -0.45 -4.26
CA LEU A 140 9.59 -0.65 -5.14
C LEU A 140 9.31 -0.09 -6.54
N ARG A 141 8.16 -0.43 -7.13
CA ARG A 141 7.79 0.00 -8.48
C ARG A 141 7.68 1.51 -8.64
N THR A 142 7.27 2.24 -7.61
CA THR A 142 7.03 3.69 -7.70
C THR A 142 8.18 4.54 -7.15
N ARG A 143 9.12 3.94 -6.41
CA ARG A 143 10.22 4.68 -5.77
C ARG A 143 11.63 4.25 -6.19
N GLU A 144 11.81 3.11 -6.86
CA GLU A 144 13.11 2.73 -7.46
C GLU A 144 13.48 3.55 -8.70
N THR A 145 12.58 4.39 -9.24
CA THR A 145 12.85 5.32 -10.35
C THR A 145 13.50 6.65 -9.92
N ARG A 146 13.82 6.84 -8.63
CA ARG A 146 14.31 8.13 -8.08
C ARG A 146 15.74 8.13 -7.56
N PHE A 147 16.61 7.26 -8.08
CA PHE A 147 18.06 7.30 -7.83
C PHE A 147 18.86 7.39 -9.12
#